data_AF-A0A535PJH7-F1
#
_entry.id   AF-A0A535PJH7-F1
#
_cell.length_a   1.000
_cell.length_b   1.000
_cell.length_c   1.000
_cell.angle_alpha   90.00
_cell.angle_beta   90.00
_cell.angle_gamma   90.00
#
_symmetry.space_group_name_H-M   'P 1'
#
loop_
_entity.id
_entity.type
_entity.pdbx_description
1 polymer ?
#
loop_
_entity_poly.entity_id
_entity_poly.type
_entity_poly.pdbx_seq_one_letter_code
_entity_poly.pdbx_strand_id
1 'polypeptide(L)' 'MRYLVVEALLRLAKVGAATLVGVLVYWLVTGPLGHAGSAELFLLAWLVGAGFVLLVESSPI' A
#
# COMPACT_ATOMS: atom_id res chain seq x y z
N MET A 1 27.03 -8.28 6.27
CA MET A 1 25.89 -9.20 6.13
C MET A 1 24.64 -8.69 6.86
N ARG A 2 24.63 -8.56 8.21
CA ARG A 2 23.45 -8.13 8.99
C ARG A 2 22.83 -6.79 8.55
N TYR A 3 23.65 -5.81 8.20
CA TYR A 3 23.19 -4.50 7.70
C TYR A 3 22.34 -4.62 6.42
N LEU A 4 22.78 -5.43 5.45
CA LEU A 4 22.06 -5.64 4.18
C LEU A 4 20.69 -6.29 4.40
N VAL A 5 20.61 -7.24 5.34
CA VAL A 5 19.34 -7.90 5.70
C VAL A 5 18.37 -6.89 6.32
N VAL A 6 18.85 -6.07 7.25
CA VAL A 6 18.01 -5.04 7.89
C VAL A 6 17.52 -4.02 6.86
N GLU A 7 18.40 -3.55 5.97
CA GLU A 7 18.02 -2.62 4.91
C GLU A 7 16.98 -3.23 3.95
N ALA A 8 17.15 -4.49 3.56
CA ALA A 8 16.19 -5.21 2.73
C ALA A 8 14.83 -5.35 3.44
N LEU A 9 14.82 -5.69 4.73
CA LEU A 9 13.59 -5.78 5.54
C LEU A 9 12.88 -4.43 5.65
N LEU A 10 13.62 -3.33 5.82
CA LEU A 10 13.05 -1.97 5.85
C LEU A 10 12.42 -1.59 4.50
N ARG A 11 13.04 -1.95 3.38
CA ARG A 11 12.46 -1.75 2.04
C ARG A 11 11.18 -2.57 1.85
N LEU A 12 11.18 -3.82 2.30
CA LEU A 12 10.00 -4.68 2.26
C LEU A 12 8.87 -4.17 3.16
N ALA A 13 9.21 -3.60 4.32
CA ALA A 13 8.22 -3.01 5.22
C ALA A 13 7.42 -1.89 4.56
N LYS A 14 8.06 -1.07 3.70
CA LYS A 14 7.37 -0.03 2.91
C LYS A 14 6.37 -0.62 1.92
N VAL A 15 6.75 -1.70 1.23
CA VAL A 15 5.85 -2.43 0.33
C VAL A 15 4.68 -3.03 1.11
N GLY A 16 4.95 -3.55 2.31
CA GLY A 16 3.93 -4.04 3.24
C GLY A 16 2.94 -2.94 3.65
N ALA A 17 3.43 -1.77 4.04
CA ALA A 17 2.61 -0.62 4.39
C ALA A 17 1.72 -0.16 3.23
N ALA A 18 2.29 -0.03 2.03
CA ALA A 18 1.54 0.31 0.81
C ALA A 18 0.42 -0.71 0.54
N THR A 19 0.73 -2.00 0.73
CA THR A 19 -0.23 -3.08 0.53
C THR A 19 -1.37 -3.02 1.55
N LEU A 20 -1.08 -2.77 2.82
CA LEU A 20 -2.10 -2.60 3.86
C LEU A 20 -3.05 -1.43 3.54
N VAL A 21 -2.50 -0.28 3.15
CA VAL A 21 -3.31 0.89 2.76
C VAL A 21 -4.20 0.56 1.55
N GLY A 22 -3.64 -0.08 0.52
CA GLY A 22 -4.41 -0.47 -0.65
C GLY A 22 -5.52 -1.48 -0.36
N VAL A 23 -5.26 -2.46 0.50
CA VAL A 23 -6.27 -3.42 0.97
C VAL A 23 -7.38 -2.72 1.73
N LEU A 24 -7.05 -1.77 2.61
CA LEU A 24 -8.04 -0.99 3.35
C LEU A 24 -8.94 -0.17 2.41
N VAL A 25 -8.36 0.47 1.40
CA VAL A 25 -9.12 1.21 0.38
C VAL A 25 -10.02 0.25 -0.41
N TYR A 26 -9.49 -0.88 -0.87
CA TYR A 26 -10.28 -1.89 -1.58
C TYR A 26 -11.44 -2.41 -0.74
N TRP A 27 -11.20 -2.68 0.54
CA TRP A 27 -12.21 -3.17 1.47
C TRP A 27 -13.29 -2.11 1.73
N LEU A 28 -12.91 -0.84 1.85
CA LEU A 28 -13.85 0.27 1.97
C LEU A 28 -14.74 0.42 0.73
N VAL A 29 -14.15 0.30 -0.46
CA VAL A 29 -14.88 0.46 -1.73
C VAL A 29 -15.82 -0.73 -1.98
N THR A 30 -15.37 -1.96 -1.72
CA THR A 30 -16.15 -3.17 -1.99
C THR A 30 -17.10 -3.57 -0.87
N GLY A 31 -16.82 -3.16 0.37
CA GLY A 31 -17.68 -3.42 1.53
C GLY A 31 -18.77 -2.36 1.67
N PRO A 32 -18.53 -1.29 2.46
CA PRO A 32 -19.57 -0.31 2.78
C PRO A 32 -20.05 0.53 1.58
N LEU A 33 -19.21 0.76 0.58
CA LEU A 33 -19.60 1.52 -0.63
C LEU A 33 -20.23 0.63 -1.73
N GLY A 34 -20.34 -0.68 -1.50
CA GLY A 34 -21.13 -1.61 -2.32
C GLY A 34 -20.67 -1.76 -3.77
N HIS A 35 -19.44 -1.37 -4.11
CA HIS A 35 -18.92 -1.58 -5.46
C HIS A 35 -18.57 -3.06 -5.68
N ALA A 36 -18.79 -3.55 -6.91
CA ALA A 36 -18.39 -4.89 -7.28
C ALA A 36 -16.87 -5.03 -7.19
N GLY A 37 -16.40 -6.04 -6.44
CA GLY A 37 -14.99 -6.35 -6.35
C GLY A 37 -14.43 -6.91 -7.66
N SER A 38 -13.26 -6.41 -8.07
CA SER A 38 -12.52 -6.89 -9.23
C SER A 38 -11.02 -6.85 -8.97
N ALA A 39 -10.27 -7.68 -9.70
CA ALA A 39 -8.81 -7.67 -9.64
C ALA A 39 -8.23 -6.32 -10.08
N GLU A 40 -8.84 -5.68 -11.09
CA GLU A 40 -8.45 -4.34 -11.55
C GLU A 40 -8.62 -3.29 -10.46
N LEU A 41 -9.76 -3.31 -9.74
CA LEU A 41 -10.01 -2.39 -8.63
C LEU A 41 -9.02 -2.62 -7.48
N PHE A 42 -8.68 -3.87 -7.19
CA PHE A 42 -7.66 -4.20 -6.20
C PHE A 42 -6.29 -3.63 -6.58
N LEU A 43 -5.87 -3.78 -7.84
CA LEU A 43 -4.61 -3.23 -8.34
C LEU A 43 -4.60 -1.70 -8.29
N LEU A 44 -5.70 -1.04 -8.66
CA LEU A 44 -5.83 0.42 -8.55
C LEU A 44 -5.76 0.88 -7.10
N ALA A 45 -6.47 0.23 -6.18
CA ALA A 45 -6.41 0.54 -4.75
C ALA A 45 -5.00 0.32 -4.18
N TRP A 46 -4.31 -0.73 -4.61
CA TRP A 46 -2.92 -0.98 -4.25
C TRP A 46 -1.97 0.11 -4.77
N LEU A 47 -2.12 0.56 -6.02
CA LEU A 47 -1.35 1.67 -6.58
C LEU A 47 -1.62 2.99 -5.83
N VAL A 48 -2.86 3.25 -5.42
CA VAL A 48 -3.20 4.39 -4.57
C VAL A 48 -2.46 4.30 -3.22
N GLY A 49 -2.46 3.13 -2.58
CA GLY A 49 -1.71 2.89 -1.35
C GLY A 49 -0.21 3.09 -1.50
N ALA A 50 0.38 2.63 -2.60
CA ALA A 50 1.79 2.86 -2.93
C ALA A 50 2.10 4.35 -3.15
N GLY A 51 1.26 5.06 -3.91
CA GLY A 51 1.39 6.50 -4.12
C GLY A 51 1.30 7.29 -2.81
N PHE A 52 0.38 6.92 -1.91
CA PHE A 52 0.27 7.52 -0.59
C PHE A 52 1.55 7.35 0.25
N VAL A 53 2.12 6.14 0.30
CA VAL A 53 3.37 5.90 1.05
C VAL A 53 4.52 6.73 0.48
N LEU A 54 4.65 6.82 -0.85
CA LEU A 54 5.66 7.66 -1.49
C LEU A 54 5.49 9.14 -1.17
N LEU A 55 4.25 9.63 -1.16
CA LEU A 55 3.94 11.03 -0.81
C LEU A 55 4.29 11.34 0.64
N VAL A 56 3.95 10.44 1.58
CA VAL A 56 4.30 10.59 2.99
C VAL A 56 5.82 10.57 3.20
N GLU A 57 6.53 9.66 2.52
CA GLU A 57 7.99 9.57 2.60
C GLU A 57 8.68 10.82 2.02
N SER A 58 8.12 11.39 0.96
CA SER A 58 8.72 12.53 0.25
C SER A 58 8.32 13.89 0.84
N SER A 59 7.40 13.92 1.81
CA SER A 59 6.90 15.16 2.40
C SER A 59 7.88 15.72 3.45
N PRO A 60 8.13 17.04 3.47
CA PRO A 60 9.04 17.68 4.44
C PRO A 60 8.44 17.93 5.83
N ILE A 61 7.20 17.49 6.10
CA ILE A 61 6.51 17.66 7.40
C ILE A 61 6.82 16.47 8.31
#